data_AF-A0AAN0MRL6-F1
#
_entry.id   AF-A0AAN0MRL6-F1
#
_cell.length_a   1.000
_cell.length_b   1.000
_cell.length_c   1.000
_cell.angle_alpha   90.00
_cell.angle_beta   90.00
_cell.angle_gamma   90.00
#
_symmetry.space_group_name_H-M   'P 1'
#
loop_
_entity.id
_entity.type
_entity.pdbx_description
1 polymer ?
#
loop_
_entity_poly.entity_id
_entity_poly.type
_entity_poly.pdbx_seq_one_letter_code
_entity_poly.pdbx_strand_id
1 'polypeptide(L)'
;MKPKAPAIAIRRREATLAAFRTKLEILERLLTDGELHKAPARLSVAAFTAWEDAELGVVALSRSVVYLDDSEYIELRRNMEHLLERAAQRKARSNRRQNAEESLKRRLAEFEERAQCFANQYSATRAELLAVKEENVRLREKLRRLSEFSPNVVALVPRPRKLGVSDSNGNE
;
A
#
# COMPACT_ATOMS: atom_id res chain seq x y z
N MET A 1 54.02 41.85 12.35
CA MET A 1 53.05 42.33 13.35
C MET A 1 51.65 42.15 12.78
N LYS A 2 50.80 41.29 13.36
CA LYS A 2 49.41 41.18 12.91
C LYS A 2 48.68 42.47 13.31
N PRO A 3 48.04 43.20 12.38
CA PRO A 3 47.30 44.40 12.74
C PRO A 3 46.22 44.02 13.75
N LYS A 4 46.17 44.74 14.88
CA LYS A 4 45.17 44.55 15.93
C LYS A 4 43.81 44.81 15.28
N ALA A 5 43.01 43.76 15.11
CA ALA A 5 41.67 43.90 14.56
C ALA A 5 40.86 44.88 15.43
N PRO A 6 40.08 45.79 14.84
CA PRO A 6 39.27 46.72 15.61
C PRO A 6 38.28 45.97 16.50
N ALA A 7 38.05 46.44 17.73
CA ALA A 7 37.22 45.76 18.74
C ALA A 7 35.80 45.39 18.24
N ILE A 8 35.26 46.19 17.31
CA ILE A 8 33.97 45.94 16.66
C ILE A 8 34.01 44.67 15.81
N ALA A 9 35.11 44.40 15.11
CA ALA A 9 35.25 43.21 14.27
C ALA A 9 35.32 41.93 15.13
N ILE A 10 35.98 42.00 16.29
CA ILE A 10 36.04 40.89 17.25
C ILE A 10 34.64 40.55 17.76
N ARG A 11 33.87 41.57 18.22
CA ARG A 11 32.50 41.36 18.70
C ARG A 11 31.57 40.80 17.63
N ARG A 12 31.70 41.25 16.37
CA ARG A 12 30.91 40.69 15.25
C ARG A 12 31.25 39.22 14.99
N ARG A 13 32.53 38.86 15.06
CA ARG A 13 32.98 37.47 14.93
C ARG A 13 32.40 36.61 16.04
N GLU A 14 32.51 37.04 17.30
CA GLU A 14 31.98 36.32 18.46
C GLU A 14 30.46 36.11 18.36
N ALA A 15 29.71 37.16 17.99
CA ALA A 15 28.26 37.05 17.78
C ALA A 15 27.91 36.06 16.66
N THR A 16 28.70 36.05 15.59
CA THR A 16 28.51 35.12 14.47
C THR A 16 28.78 33.68 14.87
N LEU A 17 29.86 33.43 15.64
CA LEU A 17 30.19 32.12 16.17
C LEU A 17 29.11 31.62 17.13
N ALA A 18 28.60 32.50 18.00
CA ALA A 18 27.50 32.18 18.90
C ALA A 18 26.25 31.77 18.11
N ALA A 19 25.84 32.56 17.12
CA ALA A 19 24.70 32.25 16.27
C ALA A 19 24.86 30.90 15.54
N PHE A 20 26.07 30.59 15.05
CA PHE A 20 26.34 29.32 14.39
C PHE A 20 26.23 28.13 15.38
N ARG A 21 26.81 28.26 16.58
CA ARG A 21 26.71 27.23 17.63
C ARG A 21 25.27 26.99 18.05
N THR A 22 24.51 28.03 18.36
CA THR A 22 23.10 27.93 18.73
C THR A 22 22.29 27.22 17.64
N LYS A 23 22.54 27.54 16.38
CA LYS A 23 21.87 26.90 15.24
C LYS A 23 22.19 25.41 15.12
N LEU A 24 23.43 25.01 15.43
CA LEU A 24 23.84 23.60 15.47
C LEU A 24 23.20 22.86 16.65
N GLU A 25 23.20 23.47 17.84
CA GLU A 25 22.56 22.92 19.03
C GLU A 25 21.05 22.69 18.79
N ILE A 26 20.37 23.63 18.15
CA ILE A 26 18.95 23.48 17.81
C ILE A 26 18.76 22.35 16.80
N LEU A 27 19.60 22.25 15.77
CA LEU A 27 19.51 21.15 14.80
C LEU A 27 19.73 19.79 15.48
N GLU A 28 20.70 19.70 16.39
CA GLU A 28 20.97 18.49 17.16
C GLU A 28 19.79 18.13 18.07
N ARG A 29 19.18 19.12 18.72
CA ARG A 29 17.98 18.93 19.54
C ARG A 29 16.78 18.44 18.71
N LEU A 30 16.54 19.04 17.55
CA LEU A 30 15.48 18.57 16.65
C LEU A 30 15.74 17.13 16.16
N LEU A 31 17.01 16.76 16.02
CA LEU A 31 17.42 15.40 15.71
C LEU A 31 17.15 14.43 16.84
N THR A 32 17.44 14.78 18.10
CA THR A 32 17.17 13.92 19.25
C THR A 32 15.67 13.77 19.49
N ASP A 33 14.95 14.89 19.48
CA ASP A 33 13.53 14.98 19.83
C ASP A 33 12.63 14.42 18.70
N GLY A 34 13.21 14.21 17.51
CA GLY A 34 12.49 13.67 16.35
C GLY A 34 11.64 14.70 15.60
N GLU A 35 11.77 15.98 15.94
CA GLU A 35 11.02 17.10 15.36
C GLU A 35 11.67 17.67 14.08
N LEU A 36 12.26 16.80 13.25
CA LEU A 36 12.93 17.15 11.99
C LEU A 36 12.03 17.83 10.94
N HIS A 37 10.73 17.92 11.20
CA HIS A 37 9.77 18.67 10.39
C HIS A 37 9.90 20.19 10.55
N LYS A 38 10.44 20.67 11.68
CA LYS A 38 10.73 22.10 11.93
C LYS A 38 12.04 22.56 11.28
N ALA A 39 12.92 21.61 10.97
CA ALA A 39 14.16 21.89 10.25
C ALA A 39 13.89 22.13 8.75
N PRO A 40 14.81 22.77 8.01
CA PRO A 40 14.67 23.00 6.58
C PRO A 40 14.29 21.74 5.80
N ALA A 41 13.40 21.90 4.82
CA ALA A 41 12.96 20.79 3.98
C ALA A 41 14.13 20.15 3.23
N ARG A 42 15.02 20.99 2.67
CA ARG A 42 16.28 20.57 2.04
C ARG A 42 17.40 20.63 3.06
N LEU A 43 18.10 19.51 3.26
CA LEU A 43 19.22 19.40 4.19
C LEU A 43 20.54 19.63 3.45
N SER A 44 20.79 20.87 3.04
CA SER A 44 22.04 21.29 2.41
C SER A 44 22.68 22.43 3.20
N VAL A 45 23.99 22.64 3.02
CA VAL A 45 24.72 23.74 3.66
C VAL A 45 24.05 25.09 3.37
N ALA A 46 23.65 25.33 2.12
CA ALA A 46 22.99 26.58 1.73
C ALA A 46 21.63 26.77 2.42
N ALA A 47 20.82 25.71 2.49
CA ALA A 47 19.54 25.76 3.18
C ALA A 47 19.72 25.95 4.68
N PHE A 48 20.72 25.30 5.29
CA PHE A 48 21.08 25.50 6.68
C PHE A 48 21.52 26.94 6.94
N THR A 49 22.36 27.54 6.09
CA THR A 49 22.77 28.95 6.28
C THR A 49 21.60 29.92 6.24
N ALA A 50 20.70 29.73 5.27
CA ALA A 50 19.56 30.59 5.04
C ALA A 50 18.39 30.33 5.99
N TRP A 51 18.43 29.25 6.76
CA TRP A 51 17.37 28.91 7.70
C TRP A 51 17.24 29.99 8.77
N GLU A 52 16.02 30.45 8.99
CA GLU A 52 15.68 31.41 10.02
C GLU A 52 14.36 30.95 10.64
N ASP A 53 14.30 30.97 11.95
CA ASP A 53 13.12 30.58 12.71
C ASP A 53 13.12 31.36 14.03
N ALA A 54 12.19 32.31 14.13
CA ALA A 54 12.08 33.19 15.29
C ALA A 54 11.62 32.44 16.55
N GLU A 55 10.82 31.38 16.42
CA GLU A 55 10.33 30.60 17.56
C GLU A 55 11.44 29.76 18.18
N LEU A 56 12.32 29.23 17.33
CA LEU A 56 13.49 28.46 17.75
C LEU A 56 14.69 29.35 18.12
N GLY A 57 14.64 30.66 17.84
CA GLY A 57 15.77 31.57 18.02
C GLY A 57 16.90 31.35 17.00
N VAL A 58 16.60 30.74 15.86
CA VAL A 58 17.54 30.48 14.78
C VAL A 58 17.65 31.69 13.86
N VAL A 59 18.87 32.19 13.69
CA VAL A 59 19.16 33.32 12.79
C VAL A 59 19.87 32.85 11.53
N ALA A 60 19.62 33.53 10.42
CA ALA A 60 20.37 33.33 9.17
C ALA A 60 21.85 33.64 9.37
N LEU A 61 22.71 32.79 8.79
CA LEU A 61 24.16 32.97 8.79
C LEU A 61 24.62 33.54 7.46
N SER A 62 25.58 34.46 7.50
CA SER A 62 26.22 34.93 6.27
C SER A 62 26.94 33.78 5.56
N ARG A 63 26.81 33.72 4.25
CA ARG A 63 27.41 32.67 3.41
C ARG A 63 28.92 32.63 3.53
N SER A 64 29.56 33.79 3.69
CA SER A 64 31.03 33.90 3.80
C SER A 64 31.57 33.22 5.05
N VAL A 65 30.80 33.25 6.14
CA VAL A 65 31.19 32.72 7.46
C VAL A 65 31.44 31.22 7.41
N VAL A 66 30.66 30.51 6.60
CA VAL A 66 30.81 29.06 6.48
C VAL A 66 32.20 28.73 5.92
N TYR A 67 32.70 29.51 4.95
CA TYR A 67 33.93 29.25 4.17
C TYR A 67 35.16 29.98 4.71
N LEU A 68 35.14 30.42 5.97
CA LEU A 68 36.34 30.94 6.62
C LEU A 68 37.29 29.79 6.97
N ASP A 69 38.58 29.98 6.67
CA ASP A 69 39.65 29.02 6.95
C ASP A 69 40.14 29.05 8.42
N ASP A 70 39.50 29.85 9.25
CA ASP A 70 39.73 29.90 10.69
C ASP A 70 39.32 28.54 11.31
N SER A 71 40.20 27.95 12.13
CA SER A 71 40.03 26.60 12.69
C SER A 71 38.69 26.38 13.40
N GLU A 72 38.20 27.39 14.13
CA GLU A 72 36.90 27.36 14.80
C GLU A 72 35.73 27.17 13.83
N TYR A 73 35.77 27.85 12.67
CA TYR A 73 34.73 27.72 11.66
C TYR A 73 34.80 26.40 10.91
N ILE A 74 36.01 25.84 10.73
CA ILE A 74 36.20 24.50 10.16
C ILE A 74 35.56 23.44 11.05
N GLU A 75 35.77 23.51 12.38
CA GLU A 75 35.14 22.57 13.32
C GLU A 75 33.62 22.67 13.30
N LEU A 76 33.08 23.90 13.36
CA LEU A 76 31.63 24.12 13.28
C LEU A 76 31.04 23.61 11.95
N ARG A 77 31.75 23.80 10.83
CA ARG A 77 31.34 23.27 9.53
C ARG A 77 31.33 21.74 9.52
N ARG A 78 32.36 21.08 10.04
CA ARG A 78 32.41 19.61 10.11
C ARG A 78 31.24 19.06 10.93
N ASN A 79 30.95 19.69 12.07
CA ASN A 79 29.81 19.33 12.90
C ASN A 79 28.47 19.54 12.18
N MET A 80 28.33 20.68 11.47
CA MET A 80 27.16 20.97 10.63
C MET A 80 26.94 19.89 9.57
N GLU A 81 27.97 19.57 8.79
CA GLU A 81 27.90 18.57 7.72
C GLU A 81 27.49 17.20 8.27
N HIS A 82 28.09 16.79 9.39
CA HIS A 82 27.73 15.55 10.07
C HIS A 82 26.28 15.53 10.57
N LEU A 83 25.78 16.61 11.18
CA LEU A 83 24.38 16.71 11.62
C LEU A 83 23.41 16.70 10.44
N LEU A 84 23.73 17.41 9.35
CA LEU A 84 22.93 17.41 8.13
C LEU A 84 22.86 16.02 7.50
N GLU A 85 23.96 15.28 7.48
CA GLU A 85 23.99 13.90 6.98
C GLU A 85 23.11 12.99 7.85
N ARG A 86 23.25 13.06 9.18
CA ARG A 86 22.41 12.29 10.11
C ARG A 86 20.92 12.62 9.94
N ALA A 87 20.59 13.89 9.75
CA ALA A 87 19.23 14.32 9.46
C ALA A 87 18.70 13.74 8.14
N ALA A 88 19.52 13.73 7.09
CA ALA A 88 19.15 13.19 5.80
C ALA A 88 18.90 11.68 5.89
N GLN A 89 19.78 10.94 6.58
CA GLN A 89 19.60 9.51 6.83
C GLN A 89 18.31 9.22 7.62
N ARG A 90 18.01 10.01 8.65
CA ARG A 90 16.79 9.83 9.46
C ARG A 90 15.52 10.11 8.66
N LYS A 91 15.48 11.20 7.87
CA LYS A 91 14.35 11.50 6.95
C LYS A 91 14.18 10.38 5.92
N ALA A 92 15.27 9.90 5.30
CA ALA A 92 15.21 8.81 4.33
C ALA A 92 14.65 7.52 4.93
N ARG A 93 15.03 7.16 6.16
CA ARG A 93 14.49 6.00 6.87
C ARG A 93 13.00 6.15 7.17
N SER A 94 12.57 7.33 7.60
CA SER A 94 11.15 7.62 7.84
C SER A 94 10.32 7.46 6.58
N ASN A 95 10.76 8.05 5.46
CA ASN A 95 10.05 7.96 4.19
C ASN A 95 9.97 6.52 3.67
N ARG A 96 11.03 5.73 3.83
CA ARG A 96 11.02 4.30 3.47
C ARG A 96 9.99 3.51 4.28
N ARG A 97 9.88 3.79 5.58
CA ARG A 97 8.87 3.16 6.45
C ARG A 97 7.45 3.55 6.02
N GLN A 98 7.20 4.84 5.81
CA GLN A 98 5.89 5.33 5.36
C GLN A 98 5.48 4.71 4.02
N ASN A 99 6.38 4.69 3.03
CA ASN A 99 6.10 4.07 1.74
C ASN A 99 5.84 2.56 1.86
N ALA A 100 6.57 1.87 2.76
CA ALA A 100 6.33 0.45 3.02
C ALA A 100 4.97 0.21 3.69
N GLU A 101 4.59 1.05 4.65
CA GLU A 101 3.27 0.98 5.30
C GLU A 101 2.14 1.24 4.30
N GLU A 102 2.26 2.25 3.43
CA GLU A 102 1.28 2.51 2.38
C GLU A 102 1.16 1.35 1.39
N SER A 103 2.28 0.76 0.99
CA SER A 103 2.31 -0.42 0.12
C SER A 103 1.63 -1.63 0.77
N LEU A 104 1.89 -1.88 2.05
CA LEU A 104 1.24 -2.96 2.81
C LEU A 104 -0.27 -2.73 2.95
N LYS A 105 -0.71 -1.49 3.22
CA LYS A 105 -2.14 -1.15 3.28
C LYS A 105 -2.85 -1.42 1.94
N ARG A 106 -2.23 -1.03 0.82
CA ARG A 106 -2.78 -1.31 -0.52
C ARG A 106 -2.90 -2.81 -0.78
N ARG A 107 -1.86 -3.59 -0.48
CA ARG A 107 -1.88 -5.06 -0.61
C ARG A 107 -2.96 -5.70 0.26
N LEU A 108 -3.13 -5.20 1.49
CA LEU A 108 -4.14 -5.70 2.41
C LEU A 108 -5.54 -5.46 1.83
N ALA A 109 -5.83 -4.26 1.31
CA ALA A 109 -7.10 -3.96 0.65
C ALA A 109 -7.33 -4.87 -0.58
N GLU A 110 -6.31 -5.09 -1.42
CA GLU A 110 -6.42 -6.01 -2.56
C GLU A 110 -6.72 -7.46 -2.12
N PHE A 111 -6.12 -7.91 -1.02
CA PHE A 111 -6.40 -9.25 -0.47
C PHE A 111 -7.80 -9.35 0.14
N GLU A 112 -8.28 -8.30 0.81
CA GLU A 112 -9.65 -8.23 1.34
C GLU A 112 -10.68 -8.29 0.21
N GLU A 113 -10.48 -7.52 -0.88
CA GLU A 113 -11.35 -7.58 -2.05
C GLU A 113 -11.37 -8.98 -2.69
N ARG A 114 -10.20 -9.61 -2.84
CA ARG A 114 -10.12 -10.98 -3.36
C ARG A 114 -10.81 -11.99 -2.45
N ALA A 115 -10.62 -11.87 -1.14
CA ALA A 115 -11.28 -12.74 -0.17
C ALA A 115 -12.80 -12.59 -0.24
N GLN A 116 -13.31 -11.37 -0.37
CA GLN A 116 -14.74 -11.12 -0.54
C GLN A 116 -15.26 -11.71 -1.86
N CYS A 117 -14.52 -11.57 -2.96
CA CYS A 117 -14.86 -12.22 -4.23
C CYS A 117 -14.94 -13.74 -4.09
N PHE A 118 -13.99 -14.38 -3.43
CA PHE A 118 -14.03 -15.82 -3.18
C PHE A 118 -15.19 -16.24 -2.28
N ALA A 119 -15.48 -15.47 -1.23
CA ALA A 119 -16.64 -15.72 -0.37
C ALA A 119 -17.96 -15.66 -1.17
N ASN A 120 -18.09 -14.66 -2.04
CA ASN A 120 -19.25 -14.51 -2.93
C ASN A 120 -19.36 -15.70 -3.90
N GLN A 121 -18.26 -16.07 -4.57
CA GLN A 121 -18.23 -17.23 -5.48
C GLN A 121 -18.57 -18.54 -4.76
N TYR A 122 -18.01 -18.75 -3.57
CA TYR A 122 -18.34 -19.90 -2.74
C TYR A 122 -19.83 -19.93 -2.35
N SER A 123 -20.40 -18.79 -1.99
CA SER A 123 -21.82 -18.70 -1.64
C SER A 123 -22.73 -19.03 -2.83
N ALA A 124 -22.40 -18.53 -4.03
CA ALA A 124 -23.13 -18.78 -5.26
C ALA A 124 -23.06 -20.26 -5.66
N THR A 125 -21.86 -20.81 -5.73
CA THR A 125 -21.64 -22.24 -6.07
C THR A 125 -22.30 -23.18 -5.05
N ARG A 126 -22.29 -22.81 -3.75
CA ARG A 126 -23.00 -23.58 -2.73
C ARG A 126 -24.51 -23.55 -2.94
N ALA A 127 -25.08 -22.40 -3.29
CA ALA A 127 -26.51 -22.26 -3.59
C ALA A 127 -26.91 -23.09 -4.83
N GLU A 128 -26.14 -23.02 -5.90
CA GLU A 128 -26.34 -23.84 -7.10
C GLU A 128 -26.28 -25.34 -6.79
N LEU A 129 -25.30 -25.78 -5.99
CA LEU A 129 -25.16 -27.17 -5.59
C LEU A 129 -26.34 -27.66 -4.75
N LEU A 130 -26.93 -26.81 -3.90
CA LEU A 130 -28.14 -27.14 -3.16
C LEU A 130 -29.35 -27.26 -4.09
N ALA A 131 -29.53 -26.34 -5.04
CA ALA A 131 -30.60 -26.40 -6.03
C ALA A 131 -30.53 -27.67 -6.89
N VAL A 132 -29.33 -28.03 -7.38
CA VAL A 132 -29.09 -29.26 -8.14
C VAL A 132 -29.35 -30.52 -7.30
N LYS A 133 -29.03 -30.50 -6.00
CA LYS A 133 -29.36 -31.60 -5.09
C LYS A 133 -30.87 -31.77 -4.92
N GLU A 134 -31.59 -30.68 -4.70
CA GLU A 134 -33.06 -30.71 -4.59
C GLU A 134 -33.72 -31.21 -5.88
N GLU A 135 -33.23 -30.76 -7.04
CA GLU A 135 -33.70 -31.24 -8.34
C GLU A 135 -33.42 -32.73 -8.52
N ASN A 136 -32.23 -33.21 -8.15
CA ASN A 136 -31.91 -34.65 -8.18
C ASN A 136 -32.84 -35.47 -7.30
N VAL A 137 -33.18 -34.98 -6.10
CA VAL A 137 -34.15 -35.65 -5.21
C VAL A 137 -35.52 -35.71 -5.89
N ARG A 138 -36.01 -34.60 -6.45
CA ARG A 138 -37.29 -34.55 -7.18
C ARG A 138 -37.31 -35.50 -8.38
N LEU A 139 -36.22 -35.57 -9.16
CA LEU A 139 -36.11 -36.47 -10.31
C LEU A 139 -36.08 -37.94 -9.88
N ARG A 140 -35.38 -38.27 -8.80
CA ARG A 140 -35.39 -39.63 -8.22
C ARG A 140 -36.77 -40.03 -7.73
N GLU A 141 -37.51 -39.14 -7.07
CA GLU A 141 -38.89 -39.38 -6.67
C GLU A 141 -39.81 -39.59 -7.87
N LYS A 142 -39.67 -38.79 -8.94
CA LYS A 142 -40.42 -38.97 -10.19
C LYS A 142 -40.14 -40.33 -10.82
N LEU A 143 -38.86 -40.72 -10.92
CA LEU A 143 -38.46 -42.04 -11.46
C LEU A 143 -39.05 -43.18 -10.62
N ARG A 144 -38.97 -43.07 -9.29
CA ARG A 144 -39.57 -44.05 -8.37
C ARG A 144 -41.07 -44.20 -8.61
N ARG A 145 -41.80 -43.08 -8.69
CA ARG A 145 -43.25 -43.10 -9.01
C ARG A 145 -43.50 -43.76 -10.36
N LEU A 146 -42.76 -43.42 -11.41
CA LEU A 146 -42.92 -44.04 -12.73
C LEU A 146 -42.68 -45.56 -12.69
N SER A 147 -41.69 -46.03 -11.93
CA SER A 147 -41.44 -47.47 -11.74
C SER A 147 -42.53 -48.18 -10.91
N GLU A 148 -43.20 -47.46 -10.01
CA GLU A 148 -44.32 -47.96 -9.22
C GLU A 148 -45.62 -47.98 -10.05
N PHE A 149 -45.79 -47.05 -10.99
CA PHE A 149 -46.93 -46.96 -11.93
C PHE A 149 -46.74 -47.77 -13.22
N SER A 150 -45.66 -48.53 -13.37
CA SER A 150 -45.43 -49.43 -14.50
C SER A 150 -45.74 -50.91 -14.21
N PRO A 151 -46.86 -51.33 -13.59
CA PRO A 151 -47.31 -52.71 -13.71
C PRO A 151 -48.03 -52.87 -15.06
N ASN A 152 -47.45 -53.70 -15.94
CA ASN A 152 -48.04 -54.19 -17.19
C ASN A 152 -48.35 -53.16 -18.29
N VAL A 153 -47.32 -52.73 -19.02
CA VAL A 153 -47.52 -52.48 -20.45
C VAL A 153 -47.72 -53.85 -21.12
N VAL A 154 -48.98 -54.28 -21.22
CA VAL A 154 -49.36 -55.48 -21.97
C VAL A 154 -48.93 -55.28 -23.41
N ALA A 155 -48.00 -56.09 -23.90
CA ALA A 155 -47.69 -56.16 -25.31
C ALA A 155 -48.97 -56.49 -26.08
N LEU A 156 -49.42 -55.58 -26.95
CA LEU A 156 -50.51 -55.84 -27.88
C LEU A 156 -50.09 -57.00 -28.78
N VAL A 157 -50.58 -58.20 -28.49
CA VAL A 157 -50.40 -59.36 -29.35
C VAL A 157 -51.06 -59.03 -30.70
N PRO A 158 -50.34 -59.11 -31.83
CA PRO A 158 -50.91 -58.79 -33.13
C PRO A 158 -52.03 -59.80 -33.44
N ARG A 159 -53.24 -59.29 -33.74
CA ARG A 159 -54.36 -60.13 -34.20
C ARG A 159 -53.96 -60.82 -35.51
N PRO A 160 -54.15 -62.14 -35.65
CA PRO A 160 -53.94 -62.80 -36.93
C PRO A 160 -54.98 -62.29 -37.93
N ARG A 161 -54.52 -61.82 -39.10
CA ARG A 161 -55.39 -61.52 -40.25
C ARG A 161 -56.11 -62.80 -40.64
N LYS A 162 -57.44 -62.80 -40.58
CA LYS A 162 -58.25 -63.84 -41.23
C LYS A 162 -57.99 -63.75 -42.74
N LEU A 163 -57.36 -64.78 -43.29
CA LEU A 163 -57.37 -65.07 -44.72
C LEU A 163 -58.81 -65.45 -45.08
N GLY A 164 -59.53 -64.49 -45.65
CA GLY A 164 -60.85 -64.72 -46.24
C GLY A 164 -60.68 -65.38 -47.59
N VAL A 165 -60.97 -66.68 -47.64
CA VAL A 165 -61.26 -67.45 -48.84
C VAL A 165 -62.44 -66.78 -49.56
N SER A 166 -62.25 -66.42 -50.82
CA SER A 166 -63.34 -66.08 -51.74
C SER A 166 -63.36 -67.11 -52.86
N ASP A 167 -64.07 -68.21 -52.60
CA ASP A 167 -64.59 -69.08 -53.65
C ASP A 167 -65.99 -68.58 -54.05
N SER A 168 -66.14 -68.20 -55.30
CA SER A 168 -67.40 -68.34 -56.02
C SER A 168 -67.15 -68.41 -57.53
N ASN A 169 -67.13 -69.64 -58.03
CA ASN A 169 -67.56 -70.04 -59.39
C ASN A 169 -68.93 -69.39 -59.70
N GLY A 170 -69.37 -69.13 -60.93
CA GLY A 170 -68.89 -69.42 -62.28
C GLY A 170 -70.00 -69.10 -63.29
N ASN A 171 -69.71 -69.35 -64.58
CA ASN A 171 -70.60 -69.46 -65.76
C ASN A 171 -71.44 -68.25 -66.19
N GLU A 172 -71.18 -67.72 -67.39
CA GLU A 172 -71.71 -68.18 -68.69
C GLU A 172 -70.80 -67.73 -69.84
#